data_AF-A0A7J4JKM7-F1
#
_entry.id   AF-A0A7J4JKM7-F1
#
_cell.length_a   1.000
_cell.length_b   1.000
_cell.length_c   1.000
_cell.angle_alpha   90.00
_cell.angle_beta   90.00
_cell.angle_gamma   90.00
#
_symmetry.space_group_name_H-M   'P 1'
#
loop_
_entity.id
_entity.type
_entity.pdbx_description
1 polymer ?
#
loop_
_entity_poly.entity_id
_entity_poly.type
_entity_poly.pdbx_seq_one_letter_code
_entity_poly.pdbx_strand_id
1 'polypeptide(L)'
;MATASFKANQRLGRRGQIVSYDIYLAVFVFLILFGAMYLLWQGNLKHLDRERRILEMKYTAVQVADYLVSSPGNPVDWEVNLDPTAVGLASERLLLSESKVAKLPGLYEDGVQKLDYAMAKNYLNIANYDFYLKIESGSSLLFESGKANDSGLFIVSEYPLKEARIAYSRMVQYDNQPALLTLTIYG
;
A
#
# COMPACT_ATOMS: atom_id res chain seq x y z
N MET A 1 5.69 -97.80 8.10
CA MET A 1 4.90 -96.60 8.47
C MET A 1 5.81 -95.62 9.18
N ALA A 2 6.13 -94.50 8.53
CA ALA A 2 6.77 -93.35 9.16
C ALA A 2 6.25 -92.09 8.45
N THR A 3 5.38 -91.33 9.10
CA THR A 3 4.86 -90.04 8.61
C THR A 3 5.80 -88.94 9.06
N ALA A 4 6.60 -88.41 8.11
CA ALA A 4 7.38 -87.21 8.31
C ALA A 4 6.44 -85.99 8.37
N SER A 5 6.38 -85.33 9.52
CA SER A 5 5.66 -84.07 9.70
C SER A 5 6.47 -82.93 9.06
N PHE A 6 5.92 -82.37 7.98
CA PHE A 6 6.48 -81.24 7.26
C PHE A 6 6.20 -79.96 8.07
N LYS A 7 7.16 -79.50 8.89
CA LYS A 7 7.11 -78.16 9.49
C LYS A 7 7.40 -77.12 8.41
N ALA A 8 6.34 -76.66 7.74
CA ALA A 8 6.42 -75.56 6.79
C ALA A 8 6.82 -74.26 7.51
N ASN A 9 7.86 -73.67 6.96
CA ASN A 9 8.54 -72.42 7.29
C ASN A 9 7.59 -71.22 7.58
N GLN A 10 7.31 -70.91 8.85
CA GLN A 10 6.65 -69.67 9.29
C GLN A 10 7.65 -68.50 9.43
N ARG A 11 8.37 -68.14 8.36
CA ARG A 11 9.32 -66.99 8.37
C ARG A 11 9.10 -65.97 7.25
N LEU A 12 7.87 -65.82 6.76
CA LEU A 12 7.54 -64.85 5.69
C LEU A 12 6.90 -63.54 6.18
N GLY A 13 6.62 -63.37 7.48
CA GLY A 13 5.88 -62.20 7.98
C GLY A 13 6.69 -60.94 8.35
N ARG A 14 8.01 -61.03 8.51
CA ARG A 14 8.83 -59.93 9.09
C ARG A 14 9.43 -58.96 8.06
N ARG A 15 9.68 -59.39 6.82
CA ARG A 15 10.33 -58.53 5.81
C ARG A 15 9.39 -57.48 5.22
N GLY A 16 8.12 -57.84 4.96
CA GLY A 16 7.12 -56.90 4.45
C GLY A 16 6.77 -55.79 5.43
N GLN A 17 6.75 -56.09 6.74
CA GLN A 17 6.47 -55.09 7.78
C GLN A 17 7.55 -54.00 7.86
N ILE A 18 8.84 -54.36 7.77
CA ILE A 18 9.94 -53.40 7.79
C ILE A 18 9.86 -52.42 6.61
N VAL A 19 9.54 -52.94 5.41
CA VAL A 19 9.37 -52.11 4.20
C VAL A 19 8.18 -51.15 4.35
N SER A 20 7.06 -51.61 4.90
CA SER A 20 5.91 -50.73 5.13
C SER A 20 6.21 -49.60 6.12
N TYR A 21 6.94 -49.89 7.22
CA TYR A 21 7.32 -48.86 8.20
C TYR A 21 8.24 -47.79 7.60
N ASP A 22 9.19 -48.18 6.75
CA ASP A 22 10.09 -47.25 6.08
C ASP A 22 9.33 -46.32 5.13
N ILE A 23 8.36 -46.84 4.38
CA ILE A 23 7.48 -46.04 3.52
C ILE A 23 6.65 -45.05 4.35
N TYR A 24 6.05 -45.48 5.46
CA TYR A 24 5.28 -44.56 6.32
C TYR A 24 6.15 -43.46 6.92
N LEU A 25 7.36 -43.78 7.35
CA LEU A 25 8.31 -42.81 7.87
C LEU A 25 8.72 -41.81 6.79
N ALA A 26 9.04 -42.29 5.59
CA ALA A 26 9.40 -41.45 4.46
C ALA A 26 8.26 -40.50 4.05
N VAL A 27 7.02 -41.01 3.99
CA VAL A 27 5.82 -40.21 3.71
C VAL A 27 5.60 -39.17 4.82
N PHE A 28 5.76 -39.54 6.09
CA PHE A 28 5.60 -38.61 7.20
C PHE A 28 6.62 -37.47 7.16
N VAL A 29 7.89 -37.79 6.94
CA VAL A 29 8.96 -36.79 6.77
C VAL A 29 8.68 -35.91 5.55
N PHE A 30 8.26 -36.50 4.44
CA PHE A 30 7.87 -35.76 3.24
C PHE A 30 6.74 -34.76 3.52
N LEU A 31 5.68 -35.17 4.23
CA LEU A 31 4.57 -34.29 4.57
C LEU A 31 4.99 -33.12 5.47
N ILE A 32 5.90 -33.35 6.42
CA ILE A 32 6.45 -32.27 7.26
C ILE A 32 7.23 -31.27 6.41
N LEU A 33 8.14 -31.76 5.57
CA LEU A 33 8.95 -30.90 4.71
C LEU A 33 8.09 -30.14 3.71
N PHE A 34 7.11 -30.82 3.11
CA PHE A 34 6.16 -30.21 2.19
C PHE A 34 5.31 -29.14 2.88
N GLY A 35 4.80 -29.41 4.09
CA GLY A 35 4.07 -28.44 4.90
C GLY A 35 4.91 -27.21 5.23
N ALA A 36 6.15 -27.40 5.65
CA ALA A 36 7.09 -26.30 5.92
C ALA A 36 7.36 -25.47 4.66
N MET A 37 7.63 -26.12 3.53
CA MET A 37 7.85 -25.46 2.24
C MET A 37 6.62 -24.67 1.79
N TYR A 38 5.42 -25.23 1.96
CA TYR A 38 4.16 -24.55 1.65
C TYR A 38 3.98 -23.28 2.49
N LEU A 39 4.24 -23.35 3.81
CA LEU A 39 4.13 -22.16 4.68
C LEU A 39 5.15 -21.07 4.30
N LEU A 40 6.39 -21.45 4.01
CA LEU A 40 7.42 -20.52 3.54
C LEU A 40 7.03 -19.87 2.21
N TRP A 41 6.50 -20.66 1.28
CA TRP A 41 6.01 -20.17 -0.01
C TRP A 41 4.88 -19.15 0.15
N GLN A 42 3.89 -19.45 1.00
CA GLN A 42 2.78 -18.53 1.28
C GLN A 42 3.26 -17.23 1.96
N GLY A 43 4.26 -17.31 2.84
CA GLY A 43 4.90 -16.14 3.44
C GLY A 43 5.56 -15.25 2.39
N ASN A 44 6.33 -15.85 1.49
CA ASN A 44 7.03 -15.13 0.42
C ASN A 44 6.06 -14.47 -0.57
N LEU A 45 4.97 -15.15 -0.95
CA LEU A 45 3.95 -14.54 -1.83
C LEU A 45 3.32 -13.29 -1.20
N LYS A 46 2.94 -13.35 0.07
CA LYS A 46 2.38 -12.20 0.79
C LYS A 46 3.39 -11.05 0.91
N HIS A 47 4.66 -11.38 1.08
CA HIS A 47 5.73 -10.38 1.14
C HIS A 47 5.89 -9.67 -0.21
N LEU A 48 5.98 -10.43 -1.31
CA LEU A 48 6.09 -9.88 -2.66
C LEU A 48 4.89 -8.99 -3.04
N ASP A 49 3.67 -9.42 -2.70
CA ASP A 49 2.47 -8.60 -2.93
C ASP A 49 2.49 -7.28 -2.13
N ARG A 50 2.98 -7.32 -0.89
CA ARG A 50 3.14 -6.11 -0.07
C ARG A 50 4.18 -5.16 -0.67
N GLU A 51 5.35 -5.67 -1.08
CA GLU A 51 6.39 -4.86 -1.70
C GLU A 51 5.90 -4.21 -2.99
N ARG A 52 5.20 -4.97 -3.83
CA ARG A 52 4.58 -4.46 -5.05
C ARG A 52 3.60 -3.32 -4.76
N ARG A 53 2.69 -3.50 -3.79
CA ARG A 53 1.75 -2.45 -3.38
C ARG A 53 2.45 -1.19 -2.87
N ILE A 54 3.48 -1.35 -2.04
CA ILE A 54 4.27 -0.21 -1.53
C ILE A 54 4.95 0.53 -2.69
N LEU A 55 5.49 -0.20 -3.66
CA LEU A 55 6.13 0.39 -4.83
C LEU A 55 5.11 1.14 -5.71
N GLU A 56 3.94 0.56 -5.96
CA GLU A 56 2.82 1.20 -6.67
C GLU A 56 2.36 2.48 -5.95
N MET A 57 2.21 2.44 -4.62
CA MET A 57 1.91 3.62 -3.81
C MET A 57 2.98 4.71 -3.92
N LYS A 58 4.27 4.33 -3.92
CA LYS A 58 5.38 5.28 -4.10
C LYS A 58 5.32 5.98 -5.45
N TYR A 59 5.15 5.24 -6.53
CA TYR A 59 5.04 5.84 -7.86
C TYR A 59 3.82 6.74 -7.96
N THR A 60 2.70 6.32 -7.40
CA THR A 60 1.45 7.10 -7.38
C THR A 60 1.63 8.40 -6.59
N ALA A 61 2.22 8.35 -5.39
CA ALA A 61 2.47 9.54 -4.58
C ALA A 61 3.36 10.57 -5.30
N VAL A 62 4.42 10.12 -5.96
CA VAL A 62 5.30 10.99 -6.74
C VAL A 62 4.55 11.59 -7.93
N GLN A 63 3.83 10.78 -8.72
CA GLN A 63 3.10 11.25 -9.89
C GLN A 63 2.03 12.27 -9.52
N VAL A 64 1.24 11.99 -8.48
CA VAL A 64 0.18 12.90 -8.02
C VAL A 64 0.78 14.18 -7.48
N ALA A 65 1.80 14.10 -6.61
CA ALA A 65 2.45 15.30 -6.08
C ALA A 65 3.10 16.15 -7.18
N ASP A 66 3.77 15.52 -8.14
CA ASP A 66 4.35 16.19 -9.30
C ASP A 66 3.29 16.87 -10.16
N TYR A 67 2.17 16.19 -10.42
CA TYR A 67 1.06 16.75 -11.19
C TYR A 67 0.43 17.95 -10.48
N LEU A 68 0.15 17.83 -9.17
CA LEU A 68 -0.45 18.90 -8.37
C LEU A 68 0.36 20.20 -8.43
N VAL A 69 1.69 20.12 -8.40
CA VAL A 69 2.56 21.29 -8.40
C VAL A 69 3.00 21.77 -9.78
N SER A 70 2.71 21.02 -10.85
CA SER A 70 3.14 21.36 -12.21
C SER A 70 2.00 21.69 -13.17
N SER A 71 0.78 21.25 -12.86
CA SER A 71 -0.38 21.41 -13.71
C SER A 71 -1.45 22.29 -13.04
N PRO A 72 -2.15 23.13 -13.83
CA PRO A 72 -3.38 23.78 -13.38
C PRO A 72 -4.57 22.85 -13.22
N GLY A 73 -4.48 21.61 -13.72
CA GLY A 73 -5.63 20.71 -13.82
C GLY A 73 -6.37 20.88 -15.13
N ASN A 74 -7.47 20.14 -15.28
CA ASN A 74 -8.31 20.19 -16.47
C ASN A 74 -9.80 20.08 -16.09
N PRO A 75 -10.64 21.06 -16.45
CA PRO A 75 -10.29 22.32 -17.12
C PRO A 75 -9.37 23.20 -16.26
N VAL A 76 -8.73 24.21 -16.86
CA VAL A 76 -7.74 25.07 -16.16
C VAL A 76 -8.34 25.79 -14.97
N ASP A 77 -9.65 26.07 -15.01
CA ASP A 77 -10.48 26.78 -14.04
C ASP A 77 -11.45 25.85 -13.31
N TRP A 78 -11.07 24.58 -13.13
CA TRP A 78 -11.91 23.57 -12.48
C TRP A 78 -12.42 23.98 -11.08
N GLU A 79 -11.73 24.89 -10.39
CA GLU A 79 -12.12 25.43 -9.09
C GLU A 79 -13.45 26.23 -9.12
N VAL A 80 -13.88 26.66 -10.31
CA VAL A 80 -15.10 27.47 -10.50
C VAL A 80 -16.35 26.59 -10.46
N ASN A 81 -16.34 25.47 -11.21
CA ASN A 81 -17.50 24.59 -11.37
C ASN A 81 -17.35 23.22 -10.68
N LEU A 82 -16.21 22.95 -10.05
CA LEU A 82 -15.90 21.73 -9.28
C LEU A 82 -16.15 20.41 -10.02
N ASP A 83 -15.98 20.41 -11.33
CA ASP A 83 -16.07 19.23 -12.19
C ASP A 83 -14.75 19.01 -12.98
N PRO A 84 -13.61 18.79 -12.28
CA PRO A 84 -12.36 18.50 -12.94
C PRO A 84 -12.36 17.10 -13.55
N THR A 85 -11.74 16.95 -14.71
CA THR A 85 -11.25 15.63 -15.18
C THR A 85 -9.90 15.28 -14.55
N ALA A 86 -9.13 16.29 -14.15
CA ALA A 86 -7.86 16.15 -13.43
C ALA A 86 -7.65 17.36 -12.51
N VAL A 87 -7.23 17.11 -11.27
CA VAL A 87 -6.99 18.16 -10.26
C VAL A 87 -5.52 18.55 -10.24
N GLY A 88 -5.25 19.81 -10.54
CA GLY A 88 -3.93 20.43 -10.37
C GLY A 88 -4.04 21.70 -9.54
N LEU A 89 -3.02 22.04 -8.76
CA LEU A 89 -3.04 23.17 -7.82
C LEU A 89 -2.22 24.35 -8.32
N ALA A 90 -1.41 24.16 -9.36
CA ALA A 90 -0.51 25.18 -9.86
C ALA A 90 -1.24 26.22 -10.72
N SER A 91 -0.96 27.50 -10.51
CA SER A 91 -1.20 28.52 -11.56
C SER A 91 -0.09 28.44 -12.61
N GLU A 92 1.15 28.25 -12.15
CA GLU A 92 2.33 27.98 -12.94
C GLU A 92 3.16 26.88 -12.28
N ARG A 93 4.14 26.32 -13.00
CA ARG A 93 4.98 25.25 -12.45
C ARG A 93 5.66 25.71 -11.15
N LEU A 94 5.40 24.97 -10.07
CA LEU A 94 5.82 25.23 -8.69
C LEU A 94 5.21 26.46 -8.03
N LEU A 95 4.25 27.15 -8.66
CA LEU A 95 3.51 28.27 -8.08
C LEU A 95 2.06 27.81 -7.84
N LEU A 96 1.70 27.65 -6.58
CA LEU A 96 0.37 27.17 -6.19
C LEU A 96 -0.65 28.31 -6.21
N SER A 97 -1.83 28.01 -6.74
CA SER A 97 -2.99 28.89 -6.74
C SER A 97 -3.78 28.72 -5.45
N GLU A 98 -3.97 29.82 -4.71
CA GLU A 98 -4.79 29.84 -3.49
C GLU A 98 -6.24 29.43 -3.74
N SER A 99 -6.83 29.89 -4.86
CA SER A 99 -8.22 29.54 -5.20
C SER A 99 -8.38 28.03 -5.37
N LYS A 100 -7.42 27.36 -6.01
CA LYS A 100 -7.44 25.91 -6.23
C LYS A 100 -7.17 25.11 -4.97
N VAL A 101 -6.16 25.53 -4.19
CA VAL A 101 -5.82 24.90 -2.91
C VAL A 101 -7.04 24.95 -1.97
N ALA A 102 -7.76 26.08 -1.91
CA ALA A 102 -8.96 26.24 -1.09
C ALA A 102 -10.13 25.31 -1.49
N LYS A 103 -10.15 24.76 -2.72
CA LYS A 103 -11.20 23.82 -3.18
C LYS A 103 -10.94 22.37 -2.82
N LEU A 104 -9.75 22.04 -2.32
CA LEU A 104 -9.47 20.68 -1.87
C LEU A 104 -10.34 20.31 -0.64
N PRO A 105 -10.67 19.02 -0.45
CA PRO A 105 -11.43 18.57 0.71
C PRO A 105 -10.65 18.88 2.00
N GLY A 106 -11.27 19.55 2.97
CA GLY A 106 -10.59 19.93 4.21
C GLY A 106 -11.55 20.16 5.37
N LEU A 107 -11.00 20.29 6.58
CA LEU A 107 -11.74 20.36 7.84
C LEU A 107 -12.45 21.70 8.08
N TYR A 108 -11.98 22.77 7.44
CA TYR A 108 -12.54 24.11 7.67
C TYR A 108 -13.82 24.34 6.85
N GLU A 109 -14.95 24.36 7.54
CA GLU A 109 -16.24 24.88 7.08
C GLU A 109 -16.19 26.40 7.11
N ASP A 110 -16.05 27.06 5.96
CA ASP A 110 -16.48 28.46 5.89
C ASP A 110 -16.85 28.82 4.45
N GLY A 111 -18.15 28.77 4.13
CA GLY A 111 -18.79 29.35 2.93
C GLY A 111 -18.30 28.93 1.53
N VAL A 112 -17.20 28.18 1.41
CA VAL A 112 -16.57 27.82 0.15
C VAL A 112 -16.97 26.41 -0.24
N GLN A 113 -17.60 26.27 -1.40
CA GLN A 113 -17.87 24.96 -2.00
C GLN A 113 -16.53 24.25 -2.29
N LYS A 114 -16.38 23.01 -1.85
CA LYS A 114 -15.17 22.17 -1.99
C LYS A 114 -15.46 20.89 -2.75
N LEU A 115 -14.42 20.27 -3.27
CA LEU A 115 -14.49 18.89 -3.75
C LEU A 115 -14.81 17.96 -2.58
N ASP A 116 -15.73 17.03 -2.82
CA ASP A 116 -15.91 15.88 -1.93
C ASP A 116 -14.62 15.04 -1.88
N TYR A 117 -14.31 14.46 -0.73
CA TYR A 117 -13.09 13.70 -0.53
C TYR A 117 -13.00 12.47 -1.45
N ALA A 118 -14.10 11.73 -1.64
CA ALA A 118 -14.13 10.60 -2.56
C ALA A 118 -13.98 11.04 -4.01
N MET A 119 -14.59 12.18 -4.39
CA MET A 119 -14.39 12.77 -5.72
C MET A 119 -12.93 13.20 -5.93
N ALA A 120 -12.31 13.87 -4.96
CA ALA A 120 -10.91 14.24 -5.01
C ALA A 120 -10.00 13.02 -5.19
N LYS A 121 -10.27 11.92 -4.46
CA LYS A 121 -9.54 10.65 -4.66
C LYS A 121 -9.67 10.12 -6.09
N ASN A 122 -10.86 10.21 -6.69
CA ASN A 122 -11.07 9.77 -8.07
C ASN A 122 -10.31 10.65 -9.06
N TYR A 123 -10.37 11.98 -8.92
CA TYR A 123 -9.68 12.91 -9.83
C TYR A 123 -8.15 12.91 -9.70
N LEU A 124 -7.64 12.50 -8.54
CA LEU A 124 -6.21 12.25 -8.32
C LEU A 124 -5.79 10.83 -8.73
N ASN A 125 -6.71 10.01 -9.21
CA ASN A 125 -6.48 8.60 -9.56
C ASN A 125 -5.94 7.75 -8.40
N ILE A 126 -6.44 8.02 -7.18
CA ILE A 126 -6.06 7.33 -5.93
C ILE A 126 -7.30 6.79 -5.20
N ALA A 127 -8.33 6.36 -5.92
CA ALA A 127 -9.58 5.84 -5.34
C ALA A 127 -9.35 4.77 -4.25
N ASN A 128 -8.32 3.93 -4.43
CA ASN A 128 -7.96 2.84 -3.53
C ASN A 128 -7.13 3.28 -2.30
N TYR A 129 -6.72 4.55 -2.22
CA TYR A 129 -5.83 5.04 -1.17
C TYR A 129 -6.41 6.28 -0.50
N ASP A 130 -6.14 6.47 0.78
CA ASP A 130 -6.43 7.73 1.43
C ASP A 130 -5.27 8.71 1.27
N PHE A 131 -5.54 10.01 1.40
CA PHE A 131 -4.50 11.02 1.30
C PHE A 131 -4.63 12.12 2.34
N TYR A 132 -3.49 12.71 2.67
CA TYR A 132 -3.35 13.93 3.45
C TYR A 132 -2.36 14.84 2.76
N LEU A 133 -2.74 16.09 2.56
CA LEU A 133 -1.90 17.12 1.94
C LEU A 133 -1.67 18.23 2.95
N LYS A 134 -0.42 18.65 3.09
CA LYS A 134 -0.05 19.81 3.91
C LYS A 134 0.87 20.75 3.14
N ILE A 135 0.76 22.04 3.42
CA ILE A 135 1.64 23.09 2.91
C ILE A 135 2.16 23.88 4.11
N GLU A 136 3.48 23.94 4.26
CA GLU A 136 4.14 24.57 5.41
C GLU A 136 5.21 25.57 4.93
N SER A 137 5.35 26.70 5.62
CA SER A 137 6.48 27.62 5.45
C SER A 137 7.26 27.70 6.75
N GLY A 138 8.47 27.15 6.76
CA GLY A 138 9.24 26.97 7.99
C GLY A 138 8.49 26.07 8.99
N SER A 139 8.14 26.63 10.15
CA SER A 139 7.34 25.95 11.19
C SER A 139 5.85 26.29 11.14
N SER A 140 5.41 27.12 10.19
CA SER A 140 4.01 27.55 10.06
C SER A 140 3.27 26.63 9.10
N LEU A 141 2.15 26.06 9.55
CA LEU A 141 1.19 25.36 8.70
C LEU A 141 0.36 26.41 7.96
N LEU A 142 0.48 26.44 6.63
CA LEU A 142 -0.27 27.37 5.78
C LEU A 142 -1.58 26.75 5.28
N PHE A 143 -1.58 25.44 5.03
CA PHE A 143 -2.77 24.73 4.56
C PHE A 143 -2.71 23.24 4.88
N GLU A 144 -3.88 22.64 5.12
CA GLU A 144 -4.05 21.19 5.20
C GLU A 144 -5.36 20.71 4.59
N SER A 145 -5.33 19.48 4.07
CA SER A 145 -6.44 18.86 3.36
C SER A 145 -6.37 17.33 3.45
N GLY A 146 -7.53 16.68 3.33
CA GLY A 146 -7.67 15.23 3.37
C GLY A 146 -7.77 14.67 4.79
N LYS A 147 -7.46 13.38 4.94
CA LYS A 147 -7.57 12.67 6.22
C LYS A 147 -6.18 12.49 6.81
N ALA A 148 -5.84 13.30 7.82
CA ALA A 148 -4.71 13.00 8.67
C ALA A 148 -4.98 11.69 9.41
N ASN A 149 -4.16 10.68 9.18
CA ASN A 149 -4.19 9.50 10.03
C ASN A 149 -3.44 9.84 11.32
N ASP A 150 -4.14 9.88 12.46
CA ASP A 150 -3.65 10.25 13.80
C ASP A 150 -2.51 9.36 14.36
N SER A 151 -1.98 8.45 13.54
CA SER A 151 -0.85 7.59 13.88
C SER A 151 0.47 8.30 13.57
N GLY A 152 0.86 9.23 14.44
CA GLY A 152 2.20 9.80 14.47
C GLY A 152 3.24 8.74 14.83
N LEU A 153 3.66 7.90 13.87
CA LEU A 153 4.91 7.14 13.99
C LEU A 153 5.47 6.74 12.62
N PHE A 154 6.64 7.28 12.32
CA PHE A 154 7.46 6.92 11.17
C PHE A 154 8.20 5.62 11.50
N ILE A 155 7.78 4.50 10.92
CA ILE A 155 8.55 3.26 10.98
C ILE A 155 8.58 2.62 9.59
N VAL A 156 9.67 2.87 8.86
CA VAL A 156 10.19 1.94 7.86
C VAL A 156 10.97 0.89 8.65
N SER A 157 10.29 -0.06 9.26
CA SER A 157 10.93 -1.28 9.75
C SER A 157 9.97 -2.45 9.54
N GLU A 158 10.57 -3.59 9.24
CA GLU A 158 9.95 -4.89 9.05
C GLU A 158 8.94 -5.19 10.17
N TYR A 159 7.94 -6.03 9.87
CA TYR A 159 6.72 -6.36 10.64
C TYR A 159 5.49 -5.49 10.32
N PRO A 160 4.26 -6.01 10.50
CA PRO A 160 3.14 -5.68 9.63
C PRO A 160 2.60 -4.29 9.98
N LEU A 161 2.95 -3.31 9.16
CA LEU A 161 2.20 -2.06 9.15
C LEU A 161 0.78 -2.44 8.77
N LYS A 162 -0.16 -2.24 9.69
CA LYS A 162 -1.59 -2.37 9.39
C LYS A 162 -1.99 -1.47 8.23
N GLU A 163 -1.23 -0.40 7.96
CA GLU A 163 -1.46 0.57 6.88
C GLU A 163 -0.10 1.08 6.37
N ALA A 164 0.17 0.95 5.06
CA ALA A 164 1.36 1.52 4.43
C ALA A 164 1.17 3.03 4.29
N ARG A 165 2.22 3.81 4.55
CA ARG A 165 2.20 5.27 4.42
C ARG A 165 3.40 5.73 3.59
N ILE A 166 3.13 6.46 2.51
CA ILE A 166 4.16 7.09 1.70
C ILE A 166 3.95 8.60 1.72
N ALA A 167 4.99 9.35 2.07
CA ALA A 167 5.00 10.81 1.97
C ALA A 167 5.98 11.25 0.89
N TYR A 168 5.57 12.21 0.08
CA TYR A 168 6.42 12.91 -0.88
C TYR A 168 6.31 14.40 -0.65
N SER A 169 7.46 15.07 -0.59
CA SER A 169 7.54 16.50 -0.32
C SER A 169 8.31 17.22 -1.42
N ARG A 170 7.88 18.44 -1.75
CA ARG A 170 8.53 19.30 -2.73
C ARG A 170 8.38 20.77 -2.38
N MET A 171 9.43 21.55 -2.66
CA MET A 171 9.41 23.01 -2.54
C MET A 171 8.54 23.64 -3.63
N VAL A 172 7.71 24.59 -3.22
CA VAL A 172 6.77 25.35 -4.06
C VAL A 172 6.76 26.81 -3.61
N GLN A 173 6.11 27.68 -4.37
CA GLN A 173 5.68 29.00 -3.93
C GLN A 173 4.18 28.96 -3.64
N TYR A 174 3.77 29.48 -2.49
CA TYR A 174 2.38 29.61 -2.06
C TYR A 174 2.24 30.90 -1.27
N ASP A 175 1.22 31.70 -1.53
CA ASP A 175 1.02 33.03 -0.91
C ASP A 175 2.28 33.92 -0.98
N ASN A 176 2.90 34.00 -2.17
CA ASN A 176 4.13 34.75 -2.45
C ASN A 176 5.36 34.37 -1.57
N GLN A 177 5.33 33.20 -0.91
CA GLN A 177 6.42 32.73 -0.06
C GLN A 177 6.86 31.31 -0.45
N PRO A 178 8.13 30.94 -0.23
CA PRO A 178 8.57 29.57 -0.39
C PRO A 178 7.90 28.68 0.66
N ALA A 179 7.30 27.58 0.21
CA ALA A 179 6.62 26.61 1.06
C ALA A 179 7.02 25.18 0.68
N LEU A 180 6.84 24.24 1.61
CA LEU A 180 6.99 22.81 1.42
C LEU A 180 5.60 22.19 1.30
N LEU A 181 5.25 21.71 0.11
CA LEU A 181 4.07 20.86 -0.08
C LEU A 181 4.46 19.42 0.24
N THR A 182 3.67 18.75 1.07
CA THR A 182 3.81 17.32 1.37
C THR A 182 2.50 16.61 1.09
N LEU A 183 2.52 15.64 0.19
CA LEU A 183 1.44 14.70 -0.05
C LEU A 183 1.77 13.38 0.66
N THR A 184 0.84 12.91 1.48
CA THR A 184 0.87 11.60 2.11
C THR A 184 -0.23 10.73 1.52
N ILE A 185 0.09 9.49 1.16
CA ILE A 185 -0.86 8.45 0.72
C ILE A 185 -0.86 7.30 1.73
N TYR A 186 -2.05 6.78 2.07
CA TYR A 186 -2.30 5.67 2.99
C TYR A 186 -3.01 4.51 2.28
N GLY A 187 -2.69 3.26 2.63
CA GLY A 187 -3.32 2.07 2.04
C GLY A 187 -3.08 0.78 2.81
#